data_AF-A0A2W6RSN5-F1
#
_entry.id   AF-A0A2W6RSN5-F1
#
_cell.length_a   1.000
_cell.length_b   1.000
_cell.length_c   1.000
_cell.angle_alpha   90.00
_cell.angle_beta   90.00
_cell.angle_gamma   90.00
#
_symmetry.space_group_name_H-M   'P 1'
#
loop_
_entity.id
_entity.type
_entity.pdbx_description
1 polymer ?
#
loop_
_entity_poly.entity_id
_entity_poly.type
_entity_poly.pdbx_seq_one_letter_code
_entity_poly.pdbx_strand_id
1 'polypeptide(L)' 'MKIIEKLISIKEENFILTNQRALFWKEASALILSDLHLGKTAHFRKNGIPLPSDIILEDLKRLSDLI' A
#
# COMPACT_ATOMS: atom_id res chain seq x y z
N MET A 1 -8.71 -1.29 12.05
CA MET A 1 -7.37 -1.92 12.12
C MET A 1 -6.45 -0.97 12.88
N LYS A 2 -5.57 -1.44 13.78
CA LYS A 2 -4.65 -0.55 14.50
C LYS A 2 -3.41 -0.32 13.64
N ILE A 3 -3.23 0.90 13.14
CA ILE A 3 -2.02 1.30 12.41
C ILE A 3 -0.93 1.56 13.45
N ILE A 4 0.25 1.00 13.21
CA ILE A 4 1.45 1.21 14.02
C ILE A 4 2.45 1.96 13.17
N GLU A 5 2.98 3.05 13.74
CA GLU A 5 3.90 3.95 13.07
C GLU A 5 5.26 3.95 13.75
N LYS A 6 6.31 4.11 12.94
CA LYS A 6 7.67 4.33 13.42
C LYS A 6 8.35 5.38 12.56
N LEU A 7 8.77 6.48 13.19
CA LEU A 7 9.58 7.50 12.53
C LEU A 7 11.03 7.00 12.40
N ILE A 8 11.58 7.14 11.20
CA ILE A 8 13.00 6.95 10.91
C ILE A 8 13.50 8.14 10.07
N SER A 9 14.81 8.40 10.14
CA SER A 9 15.45 9.41 9.31
C SER A 9 16.56 8.77 8.47
N ILE A 10 16.57 9.07 7.17
CA ILE A 10 17.58 8.56 6.23
C ILE A 10 18.05 9.72 5.38
N LYS A 11 19.35 10.02 5.37
CA LYS A 11 19.93 11.14 4.60
C LYS A 11 19.17 12.46 4.81
N GLU A 12 18.86 12.79 6.08
CA GLU A 12 18.13 14.02 6.47
C GLU A 12 16.64 14.07 6.08
N GLU A 13 16.12 13.04 5.42
CA GLU A 13 14.69 12.89 5.09
C GLU A 13 13.94 12.11 6.18
N ASN A 14 12.68 12.45 6.42
CA ASN A 14 11.85 11.84 7.46
C ASN A 14 10.77 10.93 6.90
N PHE A 15 10.76 9.73 7.45
CA PHE A 15 10.02 8.60 6.93
C PHE A 15 9.19 7.97 8.05
N ILE A 16 7.88 7.86 7.84
CA ILE A 16 6.97 7.15 8.75
C ILE A 16 6.73 5.77 8.17
N LEU A 17 7.34 4.75 8.78
CA LEU A 17 7.06 3.36 8.47
C LEU A 17 5.76 2.94 9.12
N THR A 18 4.94 2.20 8.37
CA THR A 18 3.69 1.64 8.89
C THR A 18 3.71 0.11 8.83
N ASN A 19 3.00 -0.55 9.75
CA ASN A 19 2.70 -1.99 9.61
C ASN A 19 1.82 -2.31 8.39
N GLN A 20 1.40 -1.28 7.66
CA GLN A 20 0.58 -1.38 6.47
C GLN A 20 1.38 -1.60 5.17
N ARG A 21 2.66 -1.98 5.25
CA ARG A 21 3.55 -2.18 4.07
C ARG A 21 3.66 -0.91 3.21
N ALA A 22 3.58 0.23 3.87
CA ALA A 22 3.65 1.55 3.27
C ALA A 22 4.57 2.43 4.11
N LEU A 23 5.17 3.40 3.44
CA LEU A 23 6.06 4.39 4.01
C LEU A 23 5.55 5.76 3.62
N PHE A 24 5.34 6.66 4.58
CA PHE A 24 5.05 8.06 4.28
C PHE A 24 6.33 8.89 4.34
N TRP A 25 6.63 9.61 3.25
CA TRP A 25 7.73 10.57 3.16
C TRP A 25 7.19 11.97 3.43
N LYS A 26 7.58 12.56 4.56
CA LYS A 26 6.98 13.81 5.05
C LYS A 26 7.30 15.00 4.17
N GLU A 27 8.56 15.15 3.79
CA GLU A 27 9.06 16.30 3.03
C GLU A 27 8.44 16.36 1.62
N ALA A 28 8.22 15.20 1.01
CA ALA A 28 7.59 15.10 -0.31
C ALA A 28 6.04 14.99 -0.25
N SER A 29 5.45 14.91 0.95
CA SER A 29 4.02 14.60 1.14
C SER A 29 3.58 13.40 0.29
N ALA A 30 4.39 12.35 0.27
CA ALA A 30 4.25 11.22 -0.64
C ALA A 30 4.11 9.90 0.11
N LEU A 31 3.15 9.08 -0.31
CA LEU A 31 3.02 7.70 0.14
C LEU A 31 3.82 6.78 -0.80
N ILE A 32 4.78 6.06 -0.24
CA ILE A 32 5.65 5.11 -0.93
C ILE A 32 5.18 3.69 -0.62
N LEU A 33 5.01 2.90 -1.67
CA LEU A 33 4.52 1.53 -1.65
C LEU A 33 5.42 0.65 -2.51
N SER A 34 5.54 -0.64 -2.19
CA SER A 34 6.22 -1.63 -3.05
C SER A 34 5.26 -2.73 -3.44
N ASP A 35 5.40 -3.24 -4.67
CA ASP A 35 4.72 -4.45 -5.17
C ASP A 35 3.19 -4.42 -5.04
N LEU A 36 2.58 -3.30 -5.45
CA LEU A 36 1.13 -3.26 -5.59
C LEU A 36 0.73 -4.15 -6.77
N HIS A 37 0.21 -5.33 -6.47
CA HIS A 37 -0.15 -6.37 -7.43
C HIS A 37 -1.46 -6.06 -8.18
N LEU A 38 -1.67 -4.81 -8.56
CA LEU A 38 -2.83 -4.39 -9.34
C LEU A 38 -2.83 -5.15 -10.68
N GLY A 39 -3.96 -5.78 -11.01
CA GLY A 39 -4.19 -6.34 -12.33
C GLY A 39 -3.76 -7.80 -12.55
N LYS A 40 -2.98 -8.44 -11.66
CA LYS A 40 -2.78 -9.91 -11.75
C LYS A 40 -4.12 -10.64 -11.63
N THR A 41 -4.97 -10.19 -10.72
CA THR A 41 -6.34 -10.70 -10.52
C THR A 41 -7.20 -10.55 -11.78
N ALA A 42 -7.11 -9.41 -12.47
CA ALA A 42 -7.80 -9.18 -13.75
C ALA A 42 -7.26 -10.08 -14.88
N HIS A 43 -5.94 -10.28 -14.92
CA HIS A 43 -5.30 -11.17 -15.89
C HIS A 43 -5.69 -12.64 -15.68
N PHE A 44 -5.74 -13.12 -14.44
CA PHE A 44 -6.18 -14.48 -14.13
C PHE A 44 -7.68 -14.69 -14.40
N ARG A 45 -8.53 -13.70 -14.11
CA ARG A 45 -9.97 -13.74 -14.47
C ARG A 45 -10.17 -13.79 -15.99
N LYS A 46 -9.39 -13.02 -16.76
CA LYS A 46 -9.41 -13.06 -18.24
C LYS A 46 -9.07 -14.45 -18.78
N ASN A 47 -8.27 -15.23 -18.06
CA ASN A 47 -7.88 -16.60 -18.42
C ASN A 47 -8.73 -17.68 -17.71
N GLY A 48 -9.90 -17.33 -17.17
CA GLY A 48 -10.88 -18.29 -16.65
C GLY A 48 -10.67 -18.75 -15.20
N ILE A 49 -9.73 -18.15 -14.46
CA ILE A 49 -9.54 -18.44 -13.04
C ILE A 49 -10.40 -17.48 -12.20
N PRO A 50 -11.42 -17.97 -11.47
CA PRO A 50 -12.25 -17.11 -10.63
C PRO A 50 -11.44 -16.67 -9.40
N LEU A 51 -11.01 -15.41 -9.40
CA LEU A 51 -10.43 -14.76 -8.23
C LEU A 51 -11.39 -13.70 -7.68
N PRO A 52 -11.47 -13.55 -6.34
CA PRO A 52 -12.29 -12.51 -5.71
C PRO A 52 -11.86 -11.11 -6.17
N SER A 53 -12.82 -10.28 -6.54
CA SER A 53 -12.61 -8.85 -6.85
C SER A 53 -12.21 -8.03 -5.62
N ASP A 54 -12.54 -8.55 -4.44
CA ASP A 54 -12.57 -7.77 -3.20
C ASP A 54 -11.16 -7.47 -2.68
N ILE A 55 -10.17 -8.26 -3.09
CA ILE A 55 -8.76 -8.07 -2.71
C ILE A 55 -8.25 -6.69 -3.16
N ILE A 56 -8.61 -6.26 -4.37
CA ILE A 56 -8.19 -4.94 -4.87
C ILE A 56 -8.89 -3.81 -4.11
N LEU A 57 -10.17 -3.99 -3.78
CA LEU A 57 -10.93 -3.00 -3.01
C LEU A 57 -10.39 -2.88 -1.58
N GLU A 58 -9.99 -4.00 -0.98
CA GLU A 58 -9.40 -4.03 0.36
C GLU A 58 -8.02 -3.39 0.39
N ASP A 59 -7.18 -3.64 -0.62
CA ASP A 59 -5.89 -2.96 -0.79
C ASP A 59 -6.08 -1.45 -0.97
N LEU A 60 -7.00 -1.01 -1.85
CA LEU A 60 -7.29 0.41 -2.06
C LEU A 60 -7.83 1.08 -0.79
N LYS A 61 -8.72 0.41 -0.05
CA LYS A 61 -9.24 0.92 1.23
C LYS A 61 -8.11 1.11 2.24
N ARG A 62 -7.22 0.13 2.37
CA ARG A 62 -6.04 0.22 3.24
C ARG A 62 -5.12 1.37 2.86
N LEU A 63 -4.96 1.67 1.58
CA LEU A 63 -4.20 2.83 1.12
C LEU A 63 -4.89 4.15 1.47
N SER A 64 -6.22 4.21 1.31
CA SER A 64 -7.01 5.38 1.71
C SER A 64 -6.93 5.67 3.20
N ASP A 65 -6.74 4.67 4.06
CA ASP A 65 -6.60 4.87 5.50
C ASP A 65 -5.22 5.46 5.90
N LEU A 66 -4.28 5.60 4.96
CA LEU A 66 -2.90 6.06 5.18
C LEU A 66 -2.62 7.50 4.71
N ILE A 67 -3.62 8.18 4.17
CA ILE A 67 -3.58 9.54 3.59
C ILE A 67 -4.78 10.33 4.09
#